data_AF-A0A1Q8Z867-F1
#
_entry.id   AF-A0A1Q8Z867-F1
#
_cell.length_a   1.000
_cell.length_b   1.000
_cell.length_c   1.000
_cell.angle_alpha   90.00
_cell.angle_beta   90.00
_cell.angle_gamma   90.00
#
_symmetry.space_group_name_H-M   'P 1'
#
loop_
_entity.id
_entity.type
_entity.pdbx_description
1 polymer ?
#
loop_
_entity_poly.entity_id
_entity_poly.type
_entity_poly.pdbx_seq_one_letter_code
_entity_poly.pdbx_strand_id
1 'polypeptide(L)'
;MAKRKLRRASQYFSGIGNNYYQLLQRSFRRSPRLITMFLAISVLMALLGLLIPPGSSQSGGIKQARVTEILDGSQVFIQNQPVKLNAVAGKGQQVRTGKARAELTFNTGAIGRLGQNSALTVGNSCNQLQQGSVLIEGAANGCTKSLVAGVRGTVYVMEVDEAGEESITVCDGEVEIRQADEPNKTWIVKPGERIGIGRDRKLKPIRRLAQQEYDQLLQGQLFRQYRRELRKTKEIRRYYLQLYKGATFPLDRKPVRPPVRPLQRPGTLVPR
;
A
#
# COMPACT_ATOMS: atom_id res chain seq x y z
N MET A 1 57.99 -21.19 3.44
CA MET A 1 57.80 -22.12 2.31
C MET A 1 56.32 -22.14 1.96
N ALA A 2 55.91 -21.29 1.03
CA ALA A 2 55.92 -21.57 -0.40
C ALA A 2 54.63 -22.27 -0.83
N LYS A 3 53.72 -21.43 -1.34
CA LYS A 3 52.99 -21.62 -2.59
C LYS A 3 52.76 -23.08 -2.98
N ARG A 4 51.54 -23.58 -2.79
CA ARG A 4 50.88 -24.47 -3.76
C ARG A 4 49.48 -24.87 -3.30
N LYS A 5 48.57 -24.84 -4.28
CA LYS A 5 47.23 -25.47 -4.31
C LYS A 5 46.09 -24.64 -3.74
N LEU A 6 45.71 -23.62 -4.51
CA LEU A 6 44.35 -23.57 -5.08
C LEU A 6 44.50 -23.30 -6.57
N ARG A 7 44.74 -24.41 -7.28
CA ARG A 7 44.50 -24.54 -8.72
C ARG A 7 43.00 -24.75 -8.92
N ARG A 8 42.50 -24.27 -10.05
CA ARG A 8 41.15 -24.46 -10.63
C ARG A 8 40.14 -23.38 -10.24
N ALA A 9 40.10 -22.32 -11.05
CA ALA A 9 38.95 -22.01 -11.91
C ALA A 9 39.12 -20.61 -12.49
N SER A 10 39.76 -20.52 -13.67
CA SER A 10 39.40 -19.60 -14.75
C SER A 10 40.42 -19.79 -15.89
N GLN A 11 40.45 -21.01 -16.42
CA GLN A 11 40.84 -21.21 -17.81
C GLN A 11 39.63 -20.77 -18.63
N TYR A 12 39.74 -19.66 -19.34
CA TYR A 12 39.08 -19.36 -20.63
C TYR A 12 39.44 -17.91 -21.00
N PHE A 13 40.74 -17.63 -21.16
CA PHE A 13 41.25 -16.39 -21.74
C PHE A 13 42.61 -16.67 -22.37
N SER A 14 42.62 -17.20 -23.60
CA SER A 14 43.77 -17.14 -24.51
C SER A 14 43.32 -17.56 -25.92
N GLY A 15 43.50 -16.68 -26.90
CA GLY A 15 43.03 -16.84 -28.28
C GLY A 15 41.73 -16.08 -28.44
N ILE A 16 41.68 -14.90 -29.05
CA ILE A 16 42.12 -14.59 -30.41
C ILE A 16 42.51 -13.11 -30.40
N GLY A 17 43.81 -12.82 -30.41
CA GLY A 17 44.35 -11.47 -30.52
C GLY A 17 45.56 -11.55 -31.43
N ASN A 18 45.32 -11.37 -32.73
CA ASN A 18 46.25 -11.00 -33.80
C ASN A 18 45.71 -11.56 -35.13
N ASN A 19 44.87 -10.79 -35.84
CA ASN A 19 44.74 -10.75 -37.31
C ASN A 19 43.46 -10.04 -37.81
N TYR A 20 43.16 -8.84 -37.33
CA TYR A 20 42.14 -7.98 -37.97
C TYR A 20 42.68 -6.64 -38.50
N TYR A 21 43.94 -6.28 -38.19
CA TYR A 21 44.51 -5.00 -38.62
C TYR A 21 45.02 -4.96 -40.07
N GLN A 22 45.08 -6.10 -40.78
CA GLN A 22 45.63 -6.14 -42.15
C GLN A 22 44.61 -6.20 -43.30
N LEU A 23 43.30 -6.18 -43.02
CA LEU A 23 42.26 -6.19 -44.08
C LEU A 23 41.41 -4.92 -44.19
N LEU A 24 41.59 -3.93 -43.32
CA LEU A 24 40.89 -2.64 -43.40
C LEU A 24 41.73 -1.48 -43.98
N GLN A 25 42.94 -1.74 -44.46
CA GLN A 25 43.82 -0.71 -45.06
C GLN A 25 43.64 -0.50 -46.56
N ARG A 26 42.61 -1.06 -47.21
CA ARG A 26 42.46 -0.97 -48.68
C ARG A 26 41.25 -0.20 -49.21
N SER A 27 40.45 0.45 -48.36
CA SER A 27 39.22 1.10 -48.84
C SER A 27 38.93 2.48 -48.23
N PHE A 28 39.93 3.34 -48.01
CA PHE A 28 39.65 4.75 -47.75
C PHE A 28 40.69 5.66 -48.40
N ARG A 29 40.82 5.53 -49.72
CA ARG A 29 41.50 6.51 -50.57
C ARG A 29 40.47 7.20 -51.47
N ARG A 30 39.64 8.06 -50.87
CA ARG A 30 38.97 9.18 -51.57
C ARG A 30 38.16 10.02 -50.57
N SER A 31 38.46 11.32 -50.56
CA SER A 31 37.75 12.44 -49.93
C SER A 31 38.04 12.71 -48.42
N PRO A 32 38.94 13.67 -48.11
CA PRO A 32 39.19 14.14 -46.73
C PRO A 32 38.02 14.97 -46.13
N ARG A 33 36.92 15.16 -46.88
CA ARG A 33 35.74 15.93 -46.43
C ARG A 33 34.72 15.12 -45.63
N LEU A 34 34.72 13.78 -45.74
CA LEU A 34 33.75 12.93 -45.05
C LEU A 34 34.17 12.58 -43.62
N ILE A 35 35.47 12.48 -43.35
CA ILE A 35 36.00 12.15 -42.01
C ILE A 35 35.84 13.33 -41.03
N THR A 36 35.95 14.57 -41.52
CA THR A 36 35.70 15.77 -40.70
C THR A 36 34.23 15.96 -40.36
N MET A 37 33.30 15.56 -41.24
CA MET A 37 31.86 15.61 -40.94
C MET A 37 31.45 14.64 -39.83
N PHE A 38 31.96 13.40 -39.82
CA PHE A 38 31.63 12.42 -38.78
C PHE A 38 32.12 12.84 -37.38
N LEU A 39 33.31 13.43 -37.28
CA LEU A 39 33.84 13.95 -36.01
C LEU A 39 33.03 15.15 -35.50
N ALA A 40 32.64 16.10 -36.37
CA ALA A 40 31.83 17.25 -35.98
C ALA A 40 30.43 16.86 -35.48
N ILE A 41 29.79 15.84 -36.10
CA ILE A 41 28.47 15.35 -35.68
C ILE A 41 28.55 14.61 -34.33
N SER A 42 29.63 13.86 -34.08
CA SER A 42 29.83 13.19 -32.77
C SER A 42 30.05 14.19 -31.62
N VAL A 43 30.74 15.31 -31.88
CA VAL A 43 30.91 16.39 -30.89
C VAL A 43 29.58 17.13 -30.66
N LEU A 44 28.80 17.38 -31.72
CA LEU A 44 27.49 18.04 -31.61
C LEU A 44 26.45 17.19 -30.85
N MET A 45 26.45 15.86 -31.05
CA MET A 45 25.57 14.94 -30.29
C MET A 45 26.01 14.77 -28.84
N ALA A 46 27.30 14.82 -28.52
CA ALA A 46 27.80 14.80 -27.14
C ALA A 46 27.46 16.10 -26.37
N LEU A 47 27.44 17.25 -27.06
CA LEU A 47 27.03 18.53 -26.48
C LEU A 47 25.51 18.64 -26.25
N LEU A 48 24.68 17.93 -27.02
CA LEU A 48 23.21 17.94 -26.83
C LEU A 48 22.72 17.05 -25.68
N GLY A 49 23.50 16.07 -25.23
CA GLY A 49 23.14 15.16 -24.14
C GLY A 49 23.20 15.76 -22.73
N LEU A 50 23.88 16.90 -22.57
CA LEU A 50 24.06 17.60 -21.28
C LEU A 50 22.89 18.54 -20.90
N LEU A 51 21.90 18.69 -21.78
CA LEU A 51 20.74 19.56 -21.56
C LEU A 51 19.46 18.80 -21.19
N ILE A 52 19.54 17.49 -20.95
CA ILE A 52 18.40 16.73 -20.42
C ILE A 52 18.48 16.81 -18.89
N PRO A 53 17.68 17.66 -18.21
CA PRO A 53 17.63 17.63 -16.76
C PRO A 53 17.26 16.22 -16.30
N PRO A 54 17.86 15.70 -15.21
CA PRO A 54 17.44 14.44 -14.66
C PRO A 54 15.94 14.52 -14.40
N GLY A 55 15.16 13.77 -15.17
CA GLY A 55 13.74 13.61 -14.94
C GLY A 55 13.60 13.01 -13.57
N SER A 56 13.28 13.85 -12.59
CA SER A 56 12.89 13.36 -11.28
C SER A 56 11.66 12.49 -11.52
N SER A 57 11.82 11.16 -11.42
CA SER A 57 10.70 10.26 -11.18
C SER A 57 10.12 10.67 -9.84
N GLN A 58 9.22 11.67 -9.89
CA GLN A 58 8.38 12.00 -8.76
C GLN A 58 7.52 10.76 -8.54
N SER A 59 7.86 9.98 -7.51
CA SER A 59 6.89 9.12 -6.84
C SER A 59 5.65 9.98 -6.61
N GLY A 60 4.66 9.84 -7.48
CA GLY A 60 3.50 10.71 -7.49
C GLY A 60 2.80 10.58 -6.15
N GLY A 61 2.93 11.62 -5.31
CA GLY A 61 2.34 11.63 -3.97
C GLY A 61 0.83 11.33 -4.01
N ILE A 62 0.26 11.03 -2.85
CA ILE A 62 -1.17 10.78 -2.74
C ILE A 62 -1.86 12.15 -2.79
N LYS A 63 -2.50 12.43 -3.92
CA LYS A 63 -3.07 13.75 -4.24
C LYS A 63 -4.58 13.76 -4.18
N GLN A 64 -5.22 12.60 -4.33
CA GLN A 64 -6.67 12.50 -4.36
C GLN A 64 -7.16 11.10 -3.97
N ALA A 65 -8.39 11.04 -3.48
CA ALA A 65 -9.14 9.83 -3.21
C ALA A 65 -10.55 9.96 -3.78
N ARG A 66 -10.95 9.03 -4.64
CA ARG A 66 -12.30 8.97 -5.21
C ARG A 66 -13.16 8.01 -4.40
N VAL A 67 -14.38 8.40 -4.03
CA VAL A 67 -15.37 7.50 -3.44
C VAL A 67 -15.88 6.53 -4.50
N THR A 68 -15.62 5.23 -4.33
CA THR A 68 -15.97 4.18 -5.29
C THR A 68 -17.05 3.23 -4.80
N GLU A 69 -17.31 3.18 -3.49
CA GLU A 69 -18.42 2.44 -2.92
C GLU A 69 -18.91 3.13 -1.64
N ILE A 70 -20.22 3.05 -1.37
CA ILE A 70 -20.84 3.49 -0.11
C ILE A 70 -21.76 2.36 0.36
N LEU A 71 -21.63 1.97 1.63
CA LEU A 71 -22.42 0.91 2.26
C LEU A 71 -23.11 1.44 3.53
N ASP A 72 -24.18 0.76 3.95
CA ASP A 72 -24.89 0.98 5.23
C ASP A 72 -25.42 2.41 5.47
N GLY A 73 -25.66 3.18 4.41
CA GLY A 73 -26.30 4.49 4.47
C GLY A 73 -25.75 5.47 3.44
N SER A 74 -26.01 6.76 3.65
CA SER A 74 -25.56 7.87 2.79
C SER A 74 -24.62 8.85 3.49
N GLN A 75 -24.26 8.58 4.76
CA GLN A 75 -23.47 9.47 5.60
C GLN A 75 -21.98 9.41 5.26
N VAL A 76 -21.62 9.91 4.07
CA VAL A 76 -20.25 10.11 3.62
C VAL A 76 -20.09 11.58 3.25
N PHE A 77 -19.03 12.21 3.75
CA PHE A 77 -18.81 13.64 3.63
C PHE A 77 -17.40 13.94 3.15
N ILE A 78 -17.24 15.02 2.39
CA ILE A 78 -15.94 15.64 2.07
C ILE A 78 -15.99 17.09 2.57
N GLN A 79 -15.08 17.49 3.47
CA GLN A 79 -15.07 18.84 4.08
C GLN A 79 -16.44 19.28 4.61
N ASN A 80 -17.10 18.40 5.37
CA ASN A 80 -18.46 18.59 5.94
C ASN A 80 -19.61 18.64 4.93
N GLN A 81 -19.36 18.46 3.63
CA GLN A 81 -20.41 18.38 2.62
C GLN A 81 -20.76 16.93 2.32
N PRO A 82 -22.04 16.51 2.36
CA PRO A 82 -22.44 15.16 2.00
C PRO A 82 -22.16 14.90 0.52
N VAL A 83 -21.62 13.72 0.21
CA VAL A 83 -21.22 13.35 -1.16
C VAL A 83 -21.81 12.02 -1.61
N LYS A 84 -21.84 11.82 -2.93
CA LYS A 84 -22.26 10.57 -3.57
C LYS A 84 -21.05 9.84 -4.17
N LEU A 85 -21.31 8.66 -4.76
CA LEU A 85 -20.33 7.93 -5.56
C LEU A 85 -19.62 8.84 -6.58
N ASN A 86 -18.36 8.52 -6.84
CA ASN A 86 -17.44 9.22 -7.74
C ASN A 86 -16.98 10.61 -7.30
N ALA A 87 -17.47 11.13 -6.16
CA ALA A 87 -16.90 12.34 -5.56
C ALA A 87 -15.41 12.15 -5.25
N VAL A 88 -14.64 13.23 -5.37
CA VAL A 88 -13.18 13.22 -5.22
C VAL A 88 -12.78 14.16 -4.10
N ALA A 89 -12.06 13.62 -3.12
CA ALA A 89 -11.34 14.41 -2.14
C ALA A 89 -9.92 14.65 -2.64
N GLY A 90 -9.50 15.90 -2.76
CA GLY A 90 -8.12 16.29 -3.05
C GLY A 90 -7.26 16.32 -1.79
N LYS A 91 -5.96 16.58 -1.98
CA LYS A 91 -4.98 16.78 -0.91
C LYS A 91 -5.48 17.81 0.11
N GLY A 92 -5.36 17.48 1.39
CA GLY A 92 -5.79 18.28 2.53
C GLY A 92 -7.29 18.18 2.83
N GLN A 93 -8.09 17.55 1.96
CA GLN A 93 -9.50 17.35 2.22
C GLN A 93 -9.73 16.09 3.06
N GLN A 94 -10.69 16.21 3.98
CA GLN A 94 -11.09 15.12 4.86
C GLN A 94 -12.30 14.40 4.28
N VAL A 95 -12.21 13.09 4.18
CA VAL A 95 -13.34 12.18 3.96
C VAL A 95 -13.81 11.67 5.32
N ARG A 96 -15.10 11.86 5.63
CA ARG A 96 -15.73 11.39 6.87
C ARG A 96 -16.86 10.41 6.57
N THR A 97 -17.03 9.44 7.45
CA THR A 97 -18.18 8.53 7.48
C THR A 97 -18.94 8.67 8.80
N GLY A 98 -20.28 8.58 8.76
CA GLY A 98 -21.14 8.40 9.93
C GLY A 98 -21.46 6.92 10.15
N LYS A 99 -22.73 6.54 10.13
CA LYS A 99 -23.17 5.13 10.13
C LYS A 99 -22.84 4.38 8.83
N ALA A 100 -22.49 5.12 7.77
CA ALA A 100 -22.08 4.53 6.50
C ALA A 100 -20.64 4.02 6.56
N ARG A 101 -20.28 3.20 5.58
CA ARG A 101 -18.89 2.85 5.24
C ARG A 101 -18.61 3.30 3.82
N ALA A 102 -17.35 3.52 3.50
CA ALA A 102 -16.95 3.95 2.16
C ALA A 102 -15.73 3.18 1.66
N GLU A 103 -15.69 2.87 0.36
CA GLU A 103 -14.47 2.52 -0.34
C GLU A 103 -13.96 3.73 -1.12
N LEU A 104 -12.66 3.96 -1.05
CA LEU A 104 -11.91 4.99 -1.73
C LEU A 104 -10.91 4.33 -2.68
N THR A 105 -10.71 4.93 -3.84
CA THR A 105 -9.58 4.63 -4.72
C THR A 105 -8.68 5.85 -4.81
N PHE A 106 -7.43 5.70 -4.38
CA PHE A 106 -6.42 6.76 -4.45
C PHE A 106 -5.85 6.89 -5.87
N ASN A 107 -5.24 8.04 -6.21
CA ASN A 107 -4.56 8.20 -7.50
C ASN A 107 -3.40 7.24 -7.74
N THR A 108 -2.87 6.61 -6.68
CA THR A 108 -1.85 5.57 -6.78
C THR A 108 -2.43 4.20 -7.15
N GLY A 109 -3.75 4.06 -7.27
CA GLY A 109 -4.44 2.78 -7.45
C GLY A 109 -4.53 1.94 -6.16
N ALA A 110 -4.11 2.50 -5.01
CA ALA A 110 -4.40 1.92 -3.71
C ALA A 110 -5.89 2.05 -3.38
N ILE A 111 -6.39 1.12 -2.56
CA ILE A 111 -7.77 1.08 -2.08
C ILE A 111 -7.74 1.46 -0.60
N GLY A 112 -8.65 2.35 -0.18
CA GLY A 112 -8.91 2.67 1.21
C GLY A 112 -10.34 2.30 1.57
N ARG A 113 -10.59 1.57 2.65
CA ARG A 113 -11.94 1.32 3.15
C ARG A 113 -12.11 1.97 4.49
N LEU A 114 -12.99 2.95 4.59
CA LEU A 114 -13.33 3.61 5.84
C LEU A 114 -14.47 2.82 6.51
N GLY A 115 -14.27 2.52 7.79
CA GLY A 115 -15.33 2.02 8.65
C GLY A 115 -16.38 3.08 8.97
N GLN A 116 -17.31 2.75 9.84
CA GLN A 116 -18.23 3.73 10.43
C GLN A 116 -17.46 4.74 11.29
N ASN A 117 -18.02 5.94 11.46
CA ASN A 117 -17.52 7.01 12.32
C ASN A 117 -16.03 7.32 12.11
N SER A 118 -15.58 7.29 10.86
CA SER A 118 -14.16 7.40 10.51
C SER A 118 -13.87 8.73 9.84
N ALA A 119 -12.66 9.26 10.05
CA ALA A 119 -12.20 10.52 9.48
C ALA A 119 -10.79 10.37 8.91
N LEU A 120 -10.66 10.44 7.59
CA LEU A 120 -9.41 10.30 6.87
C LEU A 120 -9.10 11.58 6.08
N THR A 121 -7.96 12.20 6.35
CA THR A 121 -7.46 13.32 5.55
C THR A 121 -6.52 12.81 4.47
N VAL A 122 -6.80 13.17 3.22
CA VAL A 122 -5.93 12.84 2.08
C VAL A 122 -4.66 13.68 2.15
N GLY A 123 -3.49 13.07 2.23
CA GLY A 123 -2.23 13.80 2.42
C GLY A 123 -1.15 13.39 1.42
N ASN A 124 -0.21 14.31 1.16
CA ASN A 124 0.80 14.14 0.10
C ASN A 124 1.76 12.97 0.37
N SER A 125 2.23 12.85 1.62
CA SER A 125 3.20 11.85 2.07
C SER A 125 2.54 10.64 2.76
N CYS A 126 1.38 10.83 3.38
CA CYS A 126 0.56 9.80 4.01
C CYS A 126 -0.92 10.25 4.08
N ASN A 127 -1.84 9.29 4.09
CA ASN A 127 -3.24 9.56 4.45
C ASN A 127 -3.40 9.50 5.97
N GLN A 128 -3.93 10.56 6.56
CA GLN A 128 -4.00 10.68 8.02
C GLN A 128 -5.36 10.23 8.55
N LEU A 129 -5.39 9.14 9.32
CA LEU A 129 -6.57 8.73 10.08
C LEU A 129 -6.60 9.52 11.40
N GLN A 130 -7.71 10.21 11.64
CA GLN A 130 -7.90 11.02 12.85
C GLN A 130 -8.84 10.35 13.85
N GLN A 131 -9.75 9.51 13.38
CA GLN A 131 -10.72 8.76 14.19
C GLN A 131 -11.23 7.57 13.39
N GLY A 132 -11.64 6.51 14.09
CA GLY A 132 -12.33 5.35 13.54
C GLY A 132 -11.36 4.34 12.97
N SER A 133 -11.63 3.80 11.79
CA SER A 133 -10.80 2.76 11.18
C SER A 133 -10.70 2.91 9.67
N VAL A 134 -9.52 2.58 9.14
CA VAL A 134 -9.29 2.47 7.70
C VAL A 134 -8.47 1.24 7.37
N LEU A 135 -8.91 0.46 6.38
CA LEU A 135 -8.07 -0.53 5.72
C LEU A 135 -7.44 0.11 4.49
N ILE A 136 -6.14 -0.11 4.29
CA ILE A 136 -5.43 0.33 3.09
C ILE A 136 -4.82 -0.90 2.41
N GLU A 137 -5.11 -1.04 1.11
CA GLU A 137 -4.50 -2.03 0.22
C GLU A 137 -3.74 -1.34 -0.92
N GLY A 138 -2.43 -1.57 -0.98
CA GLY A 138 -1.57 -1.10 -2.07
C GLY A 138 -0.55 -0.04 -1.65
N ALA A 139 -0.01 0.67 -2.64
CA ALA A 139 1.04 1.66 -2.43
C ALA A 139 0.45 3.01 -1.96
N ALA A 140 0.03 3.05 -0.70
CA ALA A 140 -0.42 4.25 -0.03
C ALA A 140 0.02 4.23 1.43
N ASN A 141 0.87 5.18 1.79
CA ASN A 141 1.28 5.38 3.18
C ASN A 141 0.10 5.89 4.01
N GLY A 142 0.11 5.52 5.28
CA GLY A 142 -0.90 5.88 6.26
C GLY A 142 -0.23 6.53 7.47
N CYS A 143 -0.96 7.37 8.17
CA CYS A 143 -0.48 7.95 9.41
C CYS A 143 -1.64 8.22 10.36
N THR A 144 -1.33 8.26 11.63
CA THR A 144 -2.21 8.75 12.70
C THR A 144 -1.59 10.05 13.24
N LYS A 145 -1.89 10.45 14.48
CA LYS A 145 -1.19 11.59 15.09
C LYS A 145 0.23 11.19 15.49
N SER A 146 0.43 9.96 15.99
CA SER A 146 1.70 9.52 16.55
C SER A 146 2.45 8.50 15.70
N LEU A 147 1.81 7.82 14.73
CA LEU A 147 2.45 6.79 13.91
C LEU A 147 2.43 7.13 12.42
N VAL A 148 3.49 6.74 11.72
CA VAL A 148 3.60 6.79 10.27
C VAL A 148 3.91 5.39 9.74
N ALA A 149 3.04 4.88 8.86
CA ALA A 149 3.19 3.63 8.13
C ALA A 149 3.73 3.88 6.72
N GLY A 150 4.99 3.51 6.51
CA GLY A 150 5.64 3.42 5.21
C GLY A 150 5.45 2.03 4.59
N VAL A 151 4.97 1.97 3.35
CA VAL A 151 4.60 0.70 2.71
C VAL A 151 5.07 0.60 1.27
N ARG A 152 5.27 -0.65 0.81
CA ARG A 152 5.54 -0.98 -0.60
C ARG A 152 4.48 -1.94 -1.14
N GLY A 153 3.22 -1.56 -1.02
CA GLY A 153 2.09 -2.38 -1.49
C GLY A 153 1.72 -3.47 -0.49
N THR A 154 1.09 -3.10 0.62
CA THR A 154 0.69 -4.00 1.72
C THR A 154 -0.82 -4.01 1.90
N VAL A 155 -1.33 -4.85 2.80
CA VAL A 155 -2.68 -4.70 3.37
C VAL A 155 -2.55 -4.48 4.87
N TYR A 156 -3.03 -3.34 5.36
CA TYR A 156 -2.98 -3.01 6.77
C TYR A 156 -4.22 -2.22 7.19
N VAL A 157 -4.49 -2.25 8.48
CA VAL A 157 -5.60 -1.55 9.11
C VAL A 157 -5.03 -0.57 10.13
N MET A 158 -5.47 0.68 10.06
CA MET A 158 -5.24 1.68 11.10
C MET A 158 -6.53 1.91 11.86
N GLU A 159 -6.42 2.07 13.18
CA GLU A 159 -7.53 2.38 14.07
C GLU A 159 -7.12 3.51 15.03
N VAL A 160 -8.03 4.44 15.26
CA VAL A 160 -7.93 5.48 16.29
C VAL A 160 -9.26 5.47 17.05
N ASP A 161 -9.23 5.01 18.30
CA ASP A 161 -10.44 4.88 19.11
C ASP A 161 -10.87 6.23 19.74
N GLU A 162 -12.02 6.25 20.41
CA GLU A 162 -12.57 7.44 21.05
C GLU A 162 -11.69 7.96 22.21
N ALA A 163 -10.86 7.09 22.79
CA ALA A 163 -9.90 7.48 23.81
C ALA A 163 -8.55 7.95 23.23
N GLY A 164 -8.41 7.95 21.91
CA GLY A 164 -7.19 8.33 21.20
C GLY A 164 -6.11 7.26 21.20
N GLU A 165 -6.43 6.00 21.52
CA GLU A 165 -5.50 4.91 21.28
C GLU A 165 -5.38 4.64 19.79
N GLU A 166 -4.14 4.52 19.33
CA GLU A 166 -3.83 4.31 17.93
C GLU A 166 -3.30 2.89 17.73
N SER A 167 -3.71 2.21 16.67
CA SER A 167 -3.09 0.94 16.33
C SER A 167 -2.96 0.73 14.82
N ILE A 168 -1.94 -0.03 14.44
CA ILE A 168 -1.68 -0.44 13.07
C ILE A 168 -1.50 -1.95 13.06
N THR A 169 -2.34 -2.63 12.29
CA THR A 169 -2.38 -4.08 12.16
C THR A 169 -2.07 -4.49 10.73
N VAL A 170 -1.11 -5.39 10.54
CA VAL A 170 -0.67 -5.79 9.19
C VAL A 170 -1.30 -7.12 8.82
N CYS A 171 -1.98 -7.17 7.67
CA CYS A 171 -2.64 -8.37 7.15
C CYS A 171 -1.80 -9.07 6.07
N ASP A 172 -1.08 -8.29 5.25
CA ASP A 172 -0.18 -8.75 4.20
C ASP A 172 0.98 -7.78 3.97
N GLY A 173 2.15 -8.34 3.65
CA GLY A 173 3.40 -7.60 3.42
C GLY A 173 4.04 -7.09 4.72
N GLU A 174 5.06 -6.26 4.59
CA GLU A 174 5.77 -5.66 5.73
C GLU A 174 5.55 -4.15 5.76
N VAL A 175 5.25 -3.62 6.95
CA VAL A 175 5.05 -2.19 7.16
C VAL A 175 6.19 -1.64 8.00
N GLU A 176 6.81 -0.59 7.49
CA GLU A 176 7.78 0.21 8.22
C GLU A 176 7.04 1.26 9.05
N ILE A 177 7.16 1.17 10.37
CA ILE A 177 6.50 2.07 11.32
C ILE A 177 7.53 3.02 11.90
N ARG A 178 7.19 4.30 11.92
CA ARG A 178 7.94 5.36 12.61
C ARG A 178 7.01 6.11 13.55
N GLN A 179 7.54 6.57 14.68
CA GLN A 179 6.83 7.54 15.51
C GLN A 179 7.04 8.94 14.92
N ALA A 180 6.00 9.77 14.97
CA ALA A 180 6.03 11.10 14.38
C ALA A 180 7.02 12.05 15.08
N ASP A 181 7.23 11.88 16.38
CA ASP A 181 8.16 12.62 17.24
C ASP A 181 9.56 11.98 17.32
N GLU A 182 9.69 10.69 17.04
CA GLU A 182 10.97 9.96 16.95
C GLU A 182 11.21 9.35 15.56
N PRO A 183 11.37 10.16 14.49
CA PRO A 183 11.40 9.66 13.11
C PRO A 183 12.62 8.78 12.78
N ASN A 184 13.69 8.85 13.58
CA ASN A 184 14.90 8.04 13.40
C ASN A 184 14.73 6.60 13.91
N LYS A 185 13.67 6.32 14.67
CA LYS A 185 13.40 4.98 15.20
C LYS A 185 12.34 4.31 14.35
N THR A 186 12.68 3.12 13.86
CA THR A 186 11.87 2.39 12.91
C THR A 186 11.60 0.98 13.41
N TRP A 187 10.38 0.52 13.22
CA TRP A 187 9.92 -0.83 13.53
C TRP A 187 9.38 -1.50 12.28
N ILE A 188 9.66 -2.78 12.09
CA ILE A 188 9.06 -3.58 11.03
C ILE A 188 7.94 -4.42 11.63
N VAL A 189 6.72 -4.23 11.13
CA VAL A 189 5.54 -5.00 11.55
C VAL A 189 5.14 -5.96 10.44
N LYS A 190 4.97 -7.23 10.78
CA LYS A 190 4.74 -8.33 9.84
C LYS A 190 3.26 -8.76 9.81
N PRO A 191 2.85 -9.58 8.83
CA PRO A 191 1.48 -10.09 8.76
C PRO A 191 1.06 -10.81 10.05
N GLY A 192 -0.14 -10.48 10.54
CA GLY A 192 -0.68 -11.00 11.80
C GLY A 192 -0.13 -10.30 13.05
N GLU A 193 0.62 -9.22 12.90
CA GLU A 193 1.13 -8.42 14.02
C GLU A 193 0.44 -7.06 14.11
N ARG A 194 0.48 -6.49 15.32
CA ARG A 194 -0.04 -5.18 15.65
C ARG A 194 1.00 -4.40 16.45
N ILE A 195 1.09 -3.11 16.15
CA ILE A 195 1.75 -2.10 16.97
C ILE A 195 0.74 -0.98 17.27
N GLY A 196 0.97 -0.19 18.31
CA GLY A 196 0.08 0.92 18.61
C GLY A 196 0.64 1.87 19.67
N ILE A 197 -0.10 2.94 19.93
CA ILE A 197 0.17 3.93 20.95
C ILE A 197 -0.98 3.88 21.96
N GLY A 198 -0.66 3.72 23.24
CA GLY A 198 -1.65 3.77 24.32
C GLY A 198 -2.08 5.19 24.68
N ARG A 199 -3.07 5.32 25.57
CA ARG A 199 -3.53 6.62 26.09
C ARG A 199 -2.42 7.39 26.82
N ASP A 200 -1.46 6.66 27.39
CA ASP A 200 -0.26 7.19 28.03
C ASP A 200 0.76 7.75 27.01
N ARG A 201 0.42 7.72 25.72
CA ARG A 201 1.27 8.10 24.58
C ARG A 201 2.53 7.25 24.45
N LYS A 202 2.56 6.08 25.08
CA LYS A 202 3.69 5.15 24.93
C LYS A 202 3.40 4.15 23.82
N LEU A 203 4.48 3.81 23.11
CA LEU A 203 4.46 2.73 22.14
C LEU A 203 4.22 1.40 22.84
N LYS A 204 3.17 0.71 22.43
CA LYS A 204 2.90 -0.67 22.81
C LYS A 204 3.87 -1.60 22.05
N PRO A 205 4.37 -2.67 22.68
CA PRO A 205 5.23 -3.62 21.99
C PRO A 205 4.51 -4.23 20.79
N ILE A 206 5.27 -4.54 19.74
CA ILE A 206 4.76 -5.33 18.62
C ILE A 206 4.33 -6.68 19.18
N ARG A 207 3.09 -7.06 18.89
CA ARG A 207 2.55 -8.36 19.30
C ARG A 207 1.87 -9.05 18.15
N ARG A 208 1.90 -10.38 18.17
CA ARG A 208 1.07 -11.20 17.30
C ARG A 208 -0.39 -11.15 17.77
N LEU A 209 -1.32 -11.13 16.82
CA LEU A 209 -2.75 -11.25 17.09
C LEU A 209 -3.06 -12.67 17.56
N ALA A 210 -3.98 -12.80 18.52
CA ALA A 210 -4.60 -14.09 18.78
C ALA A 210 -5.49 -14.49 17.59
N GLN A 211 -5.72 -15.78 17.36
CA GLN A 211 -6.56 -16.24 16.24
C GLN A 211 -7.94 -15.59 16.25
N GLN A 212 -8.62 -15.58 17.40
CA GLN A 212 -9.93 -14.95 17.55
C GLN A 212 -9.92 -13.45 17.22
N GLU A 213 -8.85 -12.75 17.56
CA GLU A 213 -8.68 -11.33 17.28
C GLU A 213 -8.51 -11.09 15.77
N TYR A 214 -7.71 -11.93 15.10
CA TYR A 214 -7.54 -11.85 13.65
C TYR A 214 -8.83 -12.26 12.92
N ASP A 215 -9.57 -13.23 13.44
CA ASP A 215 -10.90 -13.61 12.93
C ASP A 215 -11.88 -12.45 12.98
N GLN A 216 -11.93 -11.74 14.11
CA GLN A 216 -12.77 -10.55 14.29
C GLN A 216 -12.38 -9.44 13.33
N LEU A 217 -11.08 -9.21 13.11
CA LEU A 217 -10.59 -8.23 12.16
C LEU A 217 -11.05 -8.56 10.73
N LEU A 218 -10.83 -9.80 10.27
CA LEU A 218 -11.18 -10.24 8.91
C LEU A 218 -12.69 -10.34 8.71
N GLN A 219 -13.46 -10.65 9.75
CA GLN A 219 -14.92 -10.56 9.72
C GLN A 219 -15.41 -9.15 10.01
N GLY A 220 -14.51 -8.17 10.13
CA GLY A 220 -14.84 -6.81 10.46
C GLY A 220 -15.50 -6.05 9.31
N GLN A 221 -15.89 -4.83 9.63
CA GLN A 221 -16.56 -3.91 8.72
C GLN A 221 -15.70 -3.50 7.51
N LEU A 222 -14.39 -3.70 7.56
CA LEU A 222 -13.46 -3.28 6.50
C LEU A 222 -13.30 -4.34 5.39
N PHE A 223 -13.80 -5.56 5.61
CA PHE A 223 -13.63 -6.68 4.68
C PHE A 223 -14.95 -7.13 4.05
N ARG A 224 -16.06 -7.03 4.77
CA ARG A 224 -17.34 -7.63 4.35
C ARG A 224 -18.19 -6.71 3.48
N GLN A 225 -18.97 -7.33 2.59
CA GLN A 225 -20.05 -6.73 1.78
C GLN A 225 -19.62 -5.70 0.72
N TYR A 226 -18.33 -5.40 0.58
CA TYR A 226 -17.83 -4.67 -0.57
C TYR A 226 -17.96 -5.52 -1.82
N ARG A 227 -18.37 -4.91 -2.94
CA ARG A 227 -18.52 -5.63 -4.22
C ARG A 227 -17.17 -6.10 -4.76
N ARG A 228 -16.14 -5.28 -4.59
CA ARG A 228 -14.78 -5.60 -5.01
C ARG A 228 -14.10 -6.38 -3.89
N GLU A 229 -13.56 -7.56 -4.19
CA GLU A 229 -12.67 -8.24 -3.24
C GLU A 229 -11.32 -7.53 -3.17
N LEU A 230 -10.64 -7.63 -2.02
CA LEU A 230 -9.27 -7.16 -1.92
C LEU A 230 -8.38 -8.00 -2.86
N ARG A 231 -7.51 -7.34 -3.61
CA ARG A 231 -6.62 -7.99 -4.59
C ARG A 231 -5.72 -9.02 -3.94
N LYS A 232 -5.32 -8.78 -2.68
CA LYS A 232 -4.40 -9.60 -1.88
C LYS A 232 -5.07 -10.59 -0.93
N THR A 233 -6.35 -10.93 -1.15
CA THR A 233 -7.08 -11.87 -0.29
C THR A 233 -6.40 -13.25 -0.22
N LYS A 234 -5.75 -13.71 -1.30
CA LYS A 234 -5.03 -14.99 -1.33
C LYS A 234 -3.80 -14.99 -0.42
N GLU A 235 -3.07 -13.88 -0.38
CA GLU A 235 -1.89 -13.69 0.46
C GLU A 235 -2.28 -13.59 1.93
N ILE A 236 -3.32 -12.81 2.25
CA ILE A 236 -3.87 -12.73 3.61
C ILE A 236 -4.25 -14.12 4.12
N ARG A 237 -4.94 -14.92 3.28
CA ARG A 237 -5.24 -16.32 3.60
C ARG A 237 -3.99 -17.13 3.89
N ARG A 238 -2.97 -17.05 3.02
CA ARG A 238 -1.74 -17.82 3.16
C ARG A 238 -1.08 -17.53 4.50
N TYR A 239 -0.92 -16.26 4.86
CA TYR A 239 -0.34 -15.86 6.14
C TYR A 239 -1.19 -16.31 7.32
N TYR A 240 -2.51 -16.13 7.25
CA TYR A 240 -3.42 -16.57 8.30
C TYR A 240 -3.29 -18.08 8.59
N LEU A 241 -3.32 -18.92 7.55
CA LEU A 241 -3.24 -20.38 7.71
C LEU A 241 -1.85 -20.85 8.16
N GLN A 242 -0.80 -20.10 7.84
CA GLN A 242 0.55 -20.36 8.35
C GLN A 242 0.65 -20.05 9.85
N LEU A 243 0.01 -18.98 10.31
CA LEU A 243 0.02 -18.57 11.72
C LEU A 243 -0.84 -19.48 12.58
N TYR A 244 -2.00 -19.92 12.08
CA TYR A 244 -2.96 -20.74 12.81
C TYR A 244 -3.22 -22.06 12.09
N LYS A 245 -2.32 -23.03 12.32
CA LYS A 245 -2.40 -24.36 11.69
C LYS A 245 -3.74 -25.03 12.03
N GLY A 246 -4.43 -25.56 11.02
CA GLY A 246 -5.72 -26.23 11.17
C GLY A 246 -6.93 -25.29 11.29
N ALA A 247 -6.72 -23.96 11.30
CA ALA A 247 -7.81 -23.01 11.30
C ALA A 247 -8.53 -22.94 9.95
N THR A 248 -9.81 -22.58 9.96
CA THR A 248 -10.58 -22.25 8.75
C THR A 248 -10.51 -20.75 8.49
N PHE A 249 -10.13 -20.36 7.27
CA PHE A 249 -10.00 -18.95 6.91
C PHE A 249 -11.35 -18.21 7.04
N PRO A 250 -11.42 -17.09 7.79
CA PRO A 250 -12.68 -16.44 8.14
C PRO A 250 -13.53 -15.95 6.96
N LEU A 251 -12.91 -15.49 5.87
CA LEU A 251 -13.61 -14.92 4.72
C LEU A 251 -14.28 -15.97 3.83
N ASP A 252 -14.00 -17.26 4.03
CA ASP A 252 -14.63 -18.35 3.26
C ASP A 252 -16.00 -18.73 3.77
N ARG A 253 -16.28 -18.34 5.01
CA ARG A 253 -17.55 -18.65 5.63
C ARG A 253 -18.61 -17.85 4.89
N LYS A 254 -19.58 -18.55 4.31
CA LYS A 254 -20.79 -17.90 3.80
C LYS A 254 -21.36 -17.00 4.91
N PRO A 255 -21.86 -15.80 4.59
CA PRO A 255 -22.52 -14.96 5.59
C PRO A 255 -23.59 -15.80 6.30
N VAL A 256 -23.46 -15.96 7.62
CA VAL A 256 -24.53 -16.57 8.40
C VAL A 256 -25.74 -15.66 8.21
N ARG A 257 -26.77 -16.15 7.53
CA ARG A 257 -28.04 -15.44 7.42
C ARG A 257 -28.50 -15.15 8.84
N PRO A 258 -28.73 -13.88 9.24
CA PRO A 258 -29.30 -13.62 10.55
C PRO A 258 -30.62 -14.39 10.66
N PRO A 259 -30.97 -14.92 11.84
CA PRO A 259 -32.25 -15.60 12.02
C PRO A 259 -33.35 -14.65 11.57
N VAL A 260 -34.17 -15.09 10.62
CA VAL A 260 -35.35 -14.35 10.17
C VAL A 260 -36.22 -14.17 11.40
N ARG A 261 -36.29 -12.94 11.94
CA ARG A 261 -37.22 -12.62 13.02
C ARG A 261 -38.62 -12.93 12.45
N PRO A 262 -39.39 -13.85 13.05
CA PRO A 262 -40.75 -14.12 12.58
C PRO A 262 -41.51 -12.81 12.52
N LEU A 263 -42.15 -12.53 11.39
CA LEU A 263 -43.10 -11.43 11.28
C LEU A 263 -44.10 -11.58 12.42
N GLN A 264 -44.07 -10.68 13.39
CA GLN A 264 -45.14 -10.56 14.38
C GLN A 264 -46.41 -10.29 13.57
N ARG A 265 -47.33 -11.26 13.56
CA ARG A 265 -48.65 -11.09 12.97
C ARG A 265 -49.28 -9.85 13.63
N PRO A 266 -49.86 -8.92 12.86
CA PRO A 266 -50.65 -7.83 13.41
C PRO A 266 -51.68 -8.41 14.38
N GLY A 267 -51.69 -7.88 15.61
CA GLY A 267 -52.62 -8.31 16.65
C GLY A 267 -54.05 -8.16 16.16
N THR A 268 -54.80 -9.25 16.25
CA THR A 268 -56.25 -9.27 16.06
C THR A 268 -56.87 -8.28 17.05
N LEU A 269 -57.56 -7.26 16.55
CA LEU A 269 -58.40 -6.39 17.36
C LEU A 269 -59.43 -7.25 18.09
N VAL A 270 -59.38 -7.26 19.42
CA VAL A 270 -60.43 -7.82 20.28
C VAL A 270 -61.56 -6.79 20.31
N PRO A 271 -62.78 -7.10 19.83
CA PRO A 271 -63.92 -6.22 20.00
C PRO A 271 -64.36 -6.21 21.47
N ARG A 272 -64.83 -5.03 21.90
CA ARG A 272 -65.29 -4.70 23.26
C ARG A 272 -66.43 -5.58 23.74
#